data_AF-A0A960QHE0-F1
#
_entry.id   AF-A0A960QHE0-F1
#
_cell.length_a   1.000
_cell.length_b   1.000
_cell.length_c   1.000
_cell.angle_alpha   90.00
_cell.angle_beta   90.00
_cell.angle_gamma   90.00
#
_symmetry.space_group_name_H-M   'P 1'
#
loop_
_entity.id
_entity.type
_entity.pdbx_description
1 polymer ?
#
loop_
_entity_poly.entity_id
_entity_poly.type
_entity_poly.pdbx_seq_one_letter_code
_entity_poly.pdbx_strand_id
1 'polypeptide(L)'
;MKTKLNGLVAITAFAIILAIPLTNYGGRGRYGGYSGSSSSGGSSSSGGSSTSTSPSVPIGTLVAYPTQVQTGTHPNLTWSIEHPGGVTEVVTITPPGTVTPKKQLRMKVRVVGASVKRVWLNSHGQITDWEWVNTECQMKYGNGNYSRIFYGKQNQVNPNTIVKNQIVNTGYSIDFGGRFVLSNGSWSTFFSSTNSNNNVIALKDGDLTPDVSALYGQQTVEDFLRPYVDEDGYVDIGPMDVIYLVELTHTNMNDGGFDLQDLVLLVTFEEP
;
A
#
# COMPACT_ATOMS: atom_id res chain seq x y z
N MET A 1 -3.90 -32.94 46.17
CA MET A 1 -4.32 -31.55 46.45
C MET A 1 -3.18 -30.61 46.11
N LYS A 2 -3.49 -29.48 45.46
CA LYS A 2 -2.62 -28.35 45.06
C LYS A 2 -1.79 -28.54 43.78
N THR A 3 -1.66 -27.62 42.83
CA THR A 3 -2.51 -26.55 42.28
C THR A 3 -1.90 -26.23 40.90
N LYS A 4 -2.69 -26.03 39.86
CA LYS A 4 -2.20 -25.51 38.56
C LYS A 4 -1.79 -24.04 38.72
N LEU A 5 -0.57 -23.69 38.33
CA LEU A 5 -0.19 -22.30 38.08
C LEU A 5 -0.34 -22.01 36.58
N ASN A 6 -1.30 -21.14 36.27
CA ASN A 6 -1.40 -20.47 34.98
C ASN A 6 -0.35 -19.35 34.94
N GLY A 7 0.68 -19.52 34.13
CA GLY A 7 1.70 -18.50 33.86
C GLY A 7 1.32 -17.69 32.63
N LEU A 8 0.91 -16.45 32.85
CA LEU A 8 0.70 -15.40 31.88
C LEU A 8 1.98 -15.20 31.05
N VAL A 9 1.94 -15.41 29.73
CA VAL A 9 3.05 -15.04 28.85
C VAL A 9 2.95 -13.53 28.60
N ALA A 10 3.78 -12.76 29.30
CA ALA A 10 3.98 -11.35 29.02
C ALA A 10 4.80 -11.23 27.73
N ILE A 11 4.13 -10.93 26.61
CA ILE A 11 4.79 -10.54 25.36
C ILE A 11 5.37 -9.14 25.59
N THR A 12 6.69 -9.07 25.77
CA THR A 12 7.42 -7.82 25.90
C THR A 12 7.81 -7.38 24.49
N ALA A 13 7.04 -6.47 23.89
CA ALA A 13 7.39 -5.87 22.60
C ALA A 13 8.56 -4.89 22.82
N PHE A 14 9.74 -5.21 22.28
CA PHE A 14 10.88 -4.31 22.22
C PHE A 14 10.77 -3.48 20.93
N ALA A 15 10.39 -2.22 21.05
CA ALA A 15 10.52 -1.26 19.96
C ALA A 15 11.87 -0.55 20.09
N ILE A 16 12.78 -0.77 19.14
CA ILE A 16 14.03 -0.01 19.00
C ILE A 16 13.77 1.09 17.97
N ILE A 17 13.86 2.36 18.37
CA ILE A 17 13.64 3.54 17.51
C ILE A 17 14.88 4.43 17.62
N LEU A 18 15.53 4.68 16.49
CA LEU A 18 16.72 5.54 16.38
C LEU A 18 16.35 6.96 15.95
N ALA A 19 17.01 7.95 16.56
CA ALA A 19 16.74 9.37 16.40
C ALA A 19 17.41 9.97 15.15
N ILE A 20 16.72 10.91 14.48
CA ILE A 20 17.21 11.62 13.29
C ILE A 20 17.86 12.95 13.70
N PRO A 21 19.16 13.18 13.47
CA PRO A 21 19.74 14.51 13.45
C PRO A 21 19.57 15.18 12.07
N LEU A 22 19.12 16.43 12.09
CA LEU A 22 18.88 17.29 10.91
C LEU A 22 20.17 17.60 10.13
N THR A 23 20.12 17.56 8.80
CA THR A 23 21.02 18.40 7.97
C THR A 23 20.37 18.83 6.65
N ASN A 24 20.69 20.07 6.27
CA ASN A 24 19.95 20.95 5.36
C ASN A 24 20.12 20.69 3.86
N TYR A 25 19.07 21.11 3.15
CA TYR A 25 18.82 21.11 1.72
C TYR A 25 19.56 22.22 0.95
N GLY A 26 19.93 21.98 -0.31
CA GLY A 26 20.30 22.98 -1.32
C GLY A 26 20.86 22.28 -2.58
N GLY A 27 20.51 22.58 -3.82
CA GLY A 27 19.70 23.65 -4.39
C GLY A 27 19.43 23.40 -5.88
N ARG A 28 18.50 24.22 -6.38
CA ARG A 28 17.84 24.30 -7.69
C ARG A 28 18.71 24.14 -8.94
N GLY A 29 18.25 23.31 -9.89
CA GLY A 29 18.62 23.34 -11.30
C GLY A 29 17.56 24.03 -12.16
N ARG A 30 17.99 24.95 -13.02
CA ARG A 30 17.23 25.63 -14.09
C ARG A 30 17.06 24.71 -15.29
N TYR A 31 15.91 24.73 -15.97
CA TYR A 31 15.83 24.38 -17.39
C TYR A 31 14.90 25.32 -18.15
N GLY A 32 15.46 25.88 -19.23
CA GLY A 32 14.76 26.62 -20.27
C GLY A 32 14.10 25.68 -21.27
N GLY A 33 13.08 26.19 -21.95
CA GLY A 33 12.27 25.43 -22.91
C GLY A 33 12.89 25.32 -24.31
N TYR A 34 12.23 24.54 -25.16
CA TYR A 34 11.99 24.86 -26.56
C TYR A 34 10.84 23.99 -27.12
N SER A 35 10.20 24.56 -28.13
CA SER A 35 8.98 24.18 -28.86
C SER A 35 9.18 23.21 -30.03
N GLY A 36 8.07 22.64 -30.53
CA GLY A 36 7.91 22.09 -31.89
C GLY A 36 7.21 20.72 -31.88
N SER A 37 5.90 20.60 -32.16
CA SER A 37 5.16 20.67 -33.43
C SER A 37 5.07 19.35 -34.23
N SER A 38 3.81 18.99 -34.51
CA SER A 38 3.24 18.35 -35.71
C SER A 38 3.34 16.83 -35.99
N SER A 39 2.15 16.22 -35.92
CA SER A 39 1.41 15.49 -36.98
C SER A 39 1.81 14.10 -37.50
N SER A 40 0.75 13.30 -37.67
CA SER A 40 0.47 12.16 -38.58
C SER A 40 0.06 10.93 -37.76
N GLY A 41 -1.09 10.28 -37.95
CA GLY A 41 -1.87 10.06 -39.16
C GLY A 41 -1.65 8.62 -39.61
N GLY A 42 -2.47 7.68 -39.13
CA GLY A 42 -2.32 6.26 -39.47
C GLY A 42 -3.41 5.38 -38.87
N SER A 43 -4.50 5.20 -39.61
CA SER A 43 -5.53 4.19 -39.40
C SER A 43 -5.00 2.80 -39.73
N SER A 44 -5.37 1.76 -38.97
CA SER A 44 -5.70 0.44 -39.54
C SER A 44 -6.26 -0.57 -38.53
N SER A 45 -7.32 -1.22 -39.00
CA SER A 45 -7.75 -2.61 -38.80
C SER A 45 -8.04 -3.15 -37.40
N SER A 46 -9.34 -3.32 -37.19
CA SER A 46 -9.99 -4.27 -36.29
C SER A 46 -9.43 -5.69 -36.38
N GLY A 47 -8.85 -6.16 -35.28
CA GLY A 47 -8.74 -7.58 -34.95
C GLY A 47 -9.61 -7.85 -33.73
N GLY A 48 -10.73 -8.56 -33.94
CA GLY A 48 -11.59 -9.01 -32.84
C GLY A 48 -10.86 -10.07 -32.01
N SER A 49 -10.12 -9.62 -31.01
CA SER A 49 -9.68 -10.47 -29.92
C SER A 49 -10.89 -10.75 -29.05
N SER A 50 -11.35 -12.01 -29.01
CA SER A 50 -12.22 -12.49 -27.95
C SER A 50 -11.45 -12.44 -26.64
N THR A 51 -11.46 -11.28 -25.98
CA THR A 51 -11.00 -11.15 -24.60
C THR A 51 -11.92 -12.00 -23.75
N SER A 52 -11.40 -13.14 -23.28
CA SER A 52 -11.91 -13.79 -22.07
C SER A 52 -11.82 -12.74 -20.97
N THR A 53 -12.96 -12.14 -20.62
CA THR A 53 -13.03 -11.17 -19.54
C THR A 53 -13.16 -11.96 -18.25
N SER A 54 -12.10 -12.04 -17.47
CA SER A 54 -12.20 -12.55 -16.10
C SER A 54 -13.30 -11.78 -15.36
N PRO A 55 -14.13 -12.48 -14.59
CA PRO A 55 -15.34 -11.91 -14.00
C PRO A 55 -14.98 -10.86 -12.96
N SER A 56 -15.74 -9.76 -12.84
CA SER A 56 -15.42 -8.70 -11.87
C SER A 56 -15.69 -9.05 -10.41
N VAL A 57 -16.47 -10.10 -10.19
CA VAL A 57 -16.72 -10.75 -8.89
C VAL A 57 -16.59 -12.25 -9.08
N PRO A 58 -16.26 -13.04 -8.05
CA PRO A 58 -16.22 -14.49 -8.20
C PRO A 58 -17.56 -15.01 -8.72
N ILE A 59 -17.54 -15.66 -9.87
CA ILE A 59 -18.70 -16.38 -10.41
C ILE A 59 -18.41 -17.86 -10.32
N GLY A 60 -19.45 -18.67 -10.13
CA GLY A 60 -19.24 -20.10 -10.08
C GLY A 60 -20.45 -20.90 -10.52
N THR A 61 -20.19 -22.13 -10.91
CA THR A 61 -21.23 -23.12 -11.17
C THR A 61 -21.20 -24.17 -10.07
N LEU A 62 -22.38 -24.58 -9.62
CA LEU A 62 -22.58 -25.73 -8.76
C LEU A 62 -23.42 -26.74 -9.54
N VAL A 63 -22.89 -27.92 -9.74
CA VAL A 63 -23.57 -29.03 -10.43
C VAL A 63 -23.68 -30.20 -9.48
N ALA A 64 -24.89 -30.74 -9.36
CA ALA A 64 -25.16 -31.97 -8.61
C ALA A 64 -25.52 -33.08 -9.60
N TYR A 65 -24.86 -34.24 -9.51
CA TYR A 65 -25.20 -35.41 -10.30
C TYR A 65 -25.29 -36.70 -9.45
N PRO A 66 -26.38 -37.49 -9.55
CA PRO A 66 -27.58 -37.22 -10.34
C PRO A 66 -28.44 -36.09 -9.74
N THR A 67 -29.18 -35.37 -10.59
CA THR A 67 -30.08 -34.27 -10.20
C THR A 67 -31.38 -34.75 -9.54
N GLN A 68 -31.69 -36.05 -9.67
CA GLN A 68 -32.74 -36.73 -8.92
C GLN A 68 -32.12 -37.79 -8.03
N VAL A 69 -32.45 -37.75 -6.74
CA VAL A 69 -31.97 -38.71 -5.75
C VAL A 69 -33.08 -39.70 -5.41
N GLN A 70 -32.75 -40.99 -5.46
CA GLN A 70 -33.54 -42.04 -4.83
C GLN A 70 -33.00 -42.31 -3.43
N THR A 71 -33.81 -42.91 -2.56
CA THR A 71 -33.37 -43.30 -1.22
C THR A 71 -32.12 -44.20 -1.32
N GLY A 72 -31.02 -43.78 -0.70
CA GLY A 72 -29.73 -44.48 -0.75
C GLY A 72 -28.76 -43.98 -1.83
N THR A 73 -29.10 -42.97 -2.63
CA THR A 73 -28.18 -42.34 -3.59
C THR A 73 -27.51 -41.10 -3.00
N HIS A 74 -26.18 -41.00 -3.13
CA HIS A 74 -25.41 -39.82 -2.76
C HIS A 74 -25.02 -39.05 -4.03
N PRO A 75 -25.55 -37.83 -4.26
CA PRO A 75 -25.16 -37.04 -5.42
C PRO A 75 -23.72 -36.54 -5.26
N ASN A 76 -22.97 -36.59 -6.35
CA ASN A 76 -21.69 -35.91 -6.47
C ASN A 76 -21.93 -34.43 -6.75
N LEU A 77 -21.34 -33.58 -5.93
CA LEU A 77 -21.34 -32.14 -6.11
C LEU A 77 -20.01 -31.74 -6.76
N THR A 78 -20.09 -31.13 -7.94
CA THR A 78 -18.95 -30.47 -8.59
C THR A 78 -19.19 -28.98 -8.55
N TRP A 79 -18.21 -28.23 -8.08
CA TRP A 79 -18.24 -26.78 -8.07
C TRP A 79 -17.02 -26.24 -8.81
N SER A 80 -17.19 -25.10 -9.48
CA SER A 80 -16.13 -24.35 -10.14
C SER A 80 -16.32 -22.88 -9.83
N ILE A 81 -15.30 -22.20 -9.34
CA ILE A 81 -15.31 -20.74 -9.13
C ILE A 81 -14.26 -20.13 -10.06
N GLU A 82 -14.69 -19.18 -10.87
CA GLU A 82 -13.83 -18.29 -11.64
C GLU A 82 -13.69 -17.00 -10.85
N HIS A 83 -12.46 -16.72 -10.41
CA HIS A 83 -12.15 -15.51 -9.66
C HIS A 83 -11.88 -14.35 -10.62
N PRO A 84 -12.07 -13.09 -10.17
CA PRO A 84 -11.53 -11.95 -10.88
C PRO A 84 -10.04 -12.15 -11.13
N GLY A 85 -9.60 -11.75 -12.32
CA GLY A 85 -8.18 -11.63 -12.59
C GLY A 85 -7.55 -10.68 -11.58
N GLY A 86 -6.30 -10.92 -11.22
CA GLY A 86 -5.59 -10.07 -10.25
C GLY A 86 -5.58 -8.59 -10.69
N VAL A 87 -5.26 -7.70 -9.77
CA VAL A 87 -5.34 -6.25 -9.95
C VAL A 87 -4.61 -5.78 -11.21
N THR A 88 -3.55 -6.47 -11.62
CA THR A 88 -2.80 -6.22 -12.85
C THR A 88 -3.56 -6.44 -14.15
N GLU A 89 -4.71 -7.11 -14.14
CA GLU A 89 -5.61 -7.20 -15.30
C GLU A 89 -6.37 -5.89 -15.54
N VAL A 90 -6.60 -5.13 -14.47
CA VAL A 90 -7.42 -3.91 -14.50
C VAL A 90 -6.64 -2.62 -14.32
N VAL A 91 -5.42 -2.70 -13.79
CA VAL A 91 -4.46 -1.59 -13.71
C VAL A 91 -3.06 -2.03 -14.17
N THR A 92 -2.24 -1.07 -14.56
CA THR A 92 -0.79 -1.22 -14.69
C THR A 92 -0.13 -0.57 -13.48
N ILE A 93 0.75 -1.30 -12.78
CA ILE A 93 1.60 -0.76 -11.70
C ILE A 93 2.98 -0.49 -12.30
N THR A 94 3.37 0.77 -12.40
CA THR A 94 4.68 1.20 -12.88
C THR A 94 5.55 1.55 -11.67
N PRO A 95 6.70 0.89 -11.48
CA PRO A 95 7.60 1.22 -10.38
C PRO A 95 7.98 2.72 -10.37
N PRO A 96 8.10 3.32 -9.17
CA PRO A 96 8.02 2.65 -7.87
C PRO A 96 6.58 2.49 -7.36
N GLY A 97 5.61 3.26 -7.86
CA GLY A 97 4.22 3.11 -7.42
C GLY A 97 3.17 3.87 -8.21
N THR A 98 3.42 4.27 -9.45
CA THR A 98 2.39 4.90 -10.28
C THR A 98 1.43 3.84 -10.79
N VAL A 99 0.14 3.97 -10.45
CA VAL A 99 -0.91 3.06 -10.93
C VAL A 99 -1.71 3.71 -12.06
N THR A 100 -1.94 2.98 -13.15
CA THR A 100 -2.71 3.47 -14.30
C THR A 100 -3.83 2.48 -14.63
N PRO A 101 -5.12 2.86 -14.49
CA PRO A 101 -6.23 1.98 -14.85
C PRO A 101 -6.27 1.63 -16.34
N LYS A 102 -6.55 0.37 -16.66
CA LYS A 102 -6.77 -0.14 -18.02
C LYS A 102 -8.23 -0.03 -18.47
N LYS A 103 -9.14 0.15 -17.51
CA LYS A 103 -10.56 0.45 -17.69
C LYS A 103 -11.02 1.46 -16.63
N GLN A 104 -12.23 1.97 -16.77
CA GLN A 104 -12.84 2.79 -15.73
C GLN A 104 -13.11 1.91 -14.50
N LEU A 105 -12.71 2.37 -13.33
CA LEU A 105 -12.85 1.66 -12.06
C LEU A 105 -13.33 2.63 -10.99
N ARG A 106 -13.91 2.11 -9.92
CA ARG A 106 -14.07 2.82 -8.66
C ARG A 106 -12.90 2.46 -7.76
N MET A 107 -12.24 3.47 -7.22
CA MET A 107 -11.09 3.33 -6.34
C MET A 107 -11.45 3.79 -4.93
N LYS A 108 -11.15 2.95 -3.94
CA LYS A 108 -11.28 3.25 -2.50
C LYS A 108 -9.92 3.21 -1.85
N VAL A 109 -9.57 4.25 -1.09
CA VAL A 109 -8.32 4.32 -0.33
C VAL A 109 -8.63 4.29 1.15
N ARG A 110 -7.90 3.44 1.88
CA ARG A 110 -7.86 3.37 3.34
C ARG A 110 -6.44 3.63 3.81
N VAL A 111 -6.30 4.30 4.95
CA VAL A 111 -5.02 4.39 5.64
C VAL A 111 -4.97 3.25 6.64
N VAL A 112 -3.97 2.38 6.49
CA VAL A 112 -3.75 1.23 7.37
C VAL A 112 -2.88 1.64 8.56
N GLY A 113 -1.87 2.46 8.32
CA GLY A 113 -0.95 2.97 9.34
C GLY A 113 -0.34 4.32 8.97
N ALA A 114 0.05 5.08 9.97
CA ALA A 114 0.69 6.39 9.94
C ALA A 114 1.67 6.49 11.13
N SER A 115 2.73 5.69 11.11
CA SER A 115 3.52 5.28 12.27
C SER A 115 4.78 6.14 12.54
N VAL A 116 4.85 7.35 11.96
CA VAL A 116 5.96 8.27 12.26
C VAL A 116 5.98 8.62 13.76
N LYS A 117 7.09 8.31 14.42
CA LYS A 117 7.33 8.60 15.85
C LYS A 117 8.33 9.74 16.02
N ARG A 118 8.09 10.56 17.03
CA ARG A 118 9.07 11.50 17.58
C ARG A 118 9.53 10.97 18.92
N VAL A 119 10.84 10.92 19.13
CA VAL A 119 11.45 10.43 20.37
C VAL A 119 12.33 11.50 20.99
N TRP A 120 12.36 11.55 22.31
CA TRP A 120 13.33 12.32 23.08
C TRP A 120 14.29 11.37 23.75
N LEU A 121 15.58 11.70 23.67
CA LEU A 121 16.65 10.89 24.24
C LEU A 121 17.27 11.61 25.44
N ASN A 122 17.70 10.84 26.45
CA ASN A 122 18.59 11.36 27.48
C ASN A 122 20.04 11.49 26.97
N SER A 123 20.94 11.97 27.81
CA SER A 123 22.37 12.11 27.50
C SER A 123 23.09 10.80 27.18
N HIS A 124 22.48 9.66 27.50
CA HIS A 124 23.00 8.31 27.20
C HIS A 124 22.39 7.73 25.91
N GLY A 125 21.60 8.52 25.16
CA GLY A 125 20.93 8.07 23.94
C GLY A 125 19.70 7.19 24.18
N GLN A 126 19.20 7.10 25.41
CA GLN A 126 18.04 6.27 25.75
C GLN A 126 16.74 7.06 25.59
N ILE A 127 15.70 6.44 25.04
CA ILE A 127 14.37 7.05 24.89
C ILE A 127 13.79 7.38 26.27
N THR A 128 13.47 8.65 26.49
CA THR A 128 12.80 9.13 27.71
C THR A 128 11.33 9.45 27.48
N ASP A 129 10.96 9.81 26.26
CA ASP A 129 9.60 10.14 25.89
C ASP A 129 9.40 9.90 24.39
N TRP A 130 8.16 9.70 23.96
CA TRP A 130 7.82 9.58 22.56
C TRP A 130 6.37 9.98 22.28
N GLU A 131 6.12 10.43 21.05
CA GLU A 131 4.77 10.69 20.56
C GLU A 131 4.59 10.28 19.09
N TRP A 132 3.35 9.95 18.72
CA TRP A 132 2.96 9.88 17.32
C TRP A 132 2.93 11.28 16.70
N VAL A 133 3.44 11.39 15.49
CA VAL A 133 3.50 12.65 14.74
C VAL A 133 2.33 12.73 13.76
N ASN A 134 1.85 13.95 13.50
CA ASN A 134 0.86 14.14 12.45
C ASN A 134 1.50 13.85 11.08
N THR A 135 0.95 12.86 10.40
CA THR A 135 1.34 12.43 9.05
C THR A 135 0.24 12.81 8.07
N GLU A 136 0.65 13.31 6.91
CA GLU A 136 -0.22 13.66 5.79
C GLU A 136 -0.04 12.64 4.67
N CYS A 137 -1.16 12.17 4.12
CA CYS A 137 -1.17 11.48 2.83
C CYS A 137 -1.80 12.40 1.78
N GLN A 138 -1.15 12.49 0.62
CA GLN A 138 -1.67 13.17 -0.55
C GLN A 138 -1.80 12.22 -1.74
N MET A 139 -2.80 12.48 -2.57
CA MET A 139 -3.03 11.77 -3.82
C MET A 139 -3.02 12.75 -4.99
N LYS A 140 -2.39 12.34 -6.08
CA LYS A 140 -2.50 12.98 -7.40
C LYS A 140 -3.23 12.02 -8.36
N TYR A 141 -4.08 12.60 -9.20
CA TYR A 141 -4.85 11.86 -10.21
C TYR A 141 -4.76 12.56 -11.57
N GLY A 142 -4.31 11.82 -12.59
CA GLY A 142 -4.02 12.32 -13.93
C GLY A 142 -3.07 13.52 -13.90
N ASN A 143 -3.44 14.58 -14.62
CA ASN A 143 -2.69 15.83 -14.68
C ASN A 143 -2.96 16.77 -13.49
N GLY A 144 -3.68 16.31 -12.46
CA GLY A 144 -3.97 17.09 -11.26
C GLY A 144 -2.72 17.36 -10.40
N ASN A 145 -2.92 18.18 -9.37
CA ASN A 145 -1.92 18.36 -8.31
C ASN A 145 -2.14 17.33 -7.20
N TYR A 146 -1.08 17.08 -6.40
CA TYR A 146 -1.25 16.35 -5.15
C TYR A 146 -2.19 17.13 -4.22
N SER A 147 -3.13 16.39 -3.62
CA SER A 147 -4.14 16.92 -2.71
C SER A 147 -4.26 16.00 -1.49
N ARG A 148 -4.40 16.58 -0.31
CA ARG A 148 -4.53 15.85 0.95
C ARG A 148 -5.76 14.95 0.93
N ILE A 149 -5.57 13.68 1.29
CA ILE A 149 -6.66 12.72 1.55
C ILE A 149 -6.68 12.25 3.01
N PHE A 150 -5.57 12.39 3.74
CA PHE A 150 -5.51 12.07 5.18
C PHE A 150 -4.56 13.02 5.90
N TYR A 151 -4.88 13.33 7.16
CA TYR A 151 -3.99 14.04 8.09
C TYR A 151 -4.33 13.61 9.52
N GLY A 152 -3.37 13.01 10.21
CA GLY A 152 -3.55 12.54 11.59
C GLY A 152 -2.36 11.74 12.09
N LYS A 153 -2.49 11.26 13.33
CA LYS A 153 -1.53 10.40 14.03
C LYS A 153 -1.94 8.91 13.92
N GLN A 154 -1.02 7.98 14.16
CA GLN A 154 -1.32 6.53 14.16
C GLN A 154 -2.53 6.16 15.02
N ASN A 155 -2.64 6.71 16.23
CA ASN A 155 -3.75 6.42 17.14
C ASN A 155 -5.12 7.00 16.69
N GLN A 156 -5.14 7.75 15.59
CA GLN A 156 -6.35 8.27 14.93
C GLN A 156 -6.67 7.49 13.65
N VAL A 157 -5.81 6.57 13.24
CA VAL A 157 -6.05 5.72 12.08
C VAL A 157 -7.13 4.70 12.42
N ASN A 158 -8.14 4.65 11.56
CA ASN A 158 -9.10 3.56 11.52
C ASN A 158 -8.99 2.90 10.15
N PRO A 159 -8.42 1.68 10.06
CA PRO A 159 -8.21 0.99 8.78
C PRO A 159 -9.50 0.76 7.99
N ASN A 160 -10.68 0.81 8.62
CA ASN A 160 -11.96 0.62 7.94
C ASN A 160 -12.50 1.91 7.28
N THR A 161 -11.94 3.08 7.60
CA THR A 161 -12.38 4.36 7.06
C THR A 161 -11.86 4.57 5.65
N ILE A 162 -12.78 4.75 4.70
CA ILE A 162 -12.44 5.14 3.32
C ILE A 162 -12.14 6.64 3.30
N VAL A 163 -10.87 7.00 3.15
CA VAL A 163 -10.42 8.41 3.10
C VAL A 163 -10.56 9.02 1.71
N LYS A 164 -10.67 8.18 0.67
CA LYS A 164 -10.95 8.61 -0.70
C LYS A 164 -11.79 7.54 -1.39
N ASN A 165 -12.88 7.98 -2.03
CA ASN A 165 -13.72 7.15 -2.90
C ASN A 165 -13.96 7.94 -4.18
N GLN A 166 -13.48 7.46 -5.33
CA GLN A 166 -13.68 8.15 -6.61
C GLN A 166 -13.67 7.20 -7.80
N ILE A 167 -14.33 7.63 -8.88
CA ILE A 167 -14.18 7.00 -10.20
C ILE A 167 -12.84 7.43 -10.79
N VAL A 168 -12.07 6.44 -11.25
CA VAL A 168 -10.80 6.62 -11.95
C VAL A 168 -10.95 6.11 -13.39
N ASN A 169 -10.52 6.93 -14.34
CA ASN A 169 -10.69 6.69 -15.76
C ASN A 169 -9.48 5.96 -16.34
N THR A 170 -9.72 5.22 -17.42
CA THR A 170 -8.67 4.56 -18.19
C THR A 170 -7.54 5.53 -18.54
N GLY A 171 -6.30 5.10 -18.33
CA GLY A 171 -5.09 5.82 -18.72
C GLY A 171 -4.69 6.98 -17.80
N TYR A 172 -5.46 7.30 -16.76
CA TYR A 172 -5.11 8.40 -15.84
C TYR A 172 -4.22 7.87 -14.72
N SER A 173 -3.06 8.49 -14.52
CA SER A 173 -2.16 8.07 -13.44
C SER A 173 -2.78 8.31 -12.07
N ILE A 174 -2.47 7.43 -11.14
CA ILE A 174 -2.80 7.51 -9.74
C ILE A 174 -1.48 7.43 -8.99
N ASP A 175 -1.20 8.47 -8.22
CA ASP A 175 0.06 8.64 -7.52
C ASP A 175 -0.22 9.04 -6.06
N PHE A 176 0.59 8.49 -5.15
CA PHE A 176 0.48 8.77 -3.72
C PHE A 176 1.80 9.29 -3.17
N GLY A 177 1.70 10.03 -2.08
CA GLY A 177 2.85 10.48 -1.33
C GLY A 177 2.46 10.94 0.06
N GLY A 178 3.48 11.22 0.87
CA GLY A 178 3.29 11.66 2.23
C GLY A 178 4.40 12.55 2.74
N ARG A 179 4.15 13.12 3.92
CA ARG A 179 5.08 13.90 4.74
C ARG A 179 4.50 14.02 6.14
N PHE A 180 5.30 14.50 7.09
CA PHE A 180 4.86 14.67 8.47
C PHE A 180 5.31 16.01 9.05
N VAL A 181 4.82 16.34 10.24
CA VAL A 181 5.13 17.60 10.93
C VAL A 181 6.35 17.46 11.84
N LEU A 182 7.41 18.19 11.55
CA LEU A 182 8.62 18.26 12.36
C LEU A 182 8.37 18.92 13.72
N SER A 183 9.32 18.79 14.65
CA SER A 183 9.23 19.36 16.01
C SER A 183 9.07 20.88 16.02
N ASN A 184 9.61 21.57 15.02
CA ASN A 184 9.47 23.01 14.84
C ASN A 184 8.15 23.42 14.14
N GLY A 185 7.23 22.49 13.91
CA GLY A 185 5.95 22.73 13.24
C GLY A 185 6.03 22.84 11.71
N SER A 186 7.22 22.73 11.12
CA SER A 186 7.40 22.71 9.67
C SER A 186 7.07 21.33 9.09
N TRP A 187 6.82 21.27 7.78
CA TRP A 187 6.68 20.02 7.07
C TRP A 187 8.04 19.36 6.80
N SER A 188 8.08 18.03 6.88
CA SER A 188 9.19 17.24 6.33
C SER A 188 9.17 17.29 4.79
N THR A 189 10.20 16.71 4.18
CA THR A 189 10.25 16.44 2.75
C THR A 189 9.02 15.64 2.33
N PHE A 190 8.43 16.01 1.18
CA PHE A 190 7.35 15.26 0.57
C PHE A 190 7.92 14.18 -0.34
N PHE A 191 7.72 12.93 0.01
CA PHE A 191 8.04 11.77 -0.82
C PHE A 191 6.78 11.26 -1.51
N SER A 192 6.91 10.90 -2.78
CA SER A 192 5.82 10.37 -3.59
C SER A 192 6.31 9.36 -4.62
N SER A 193 5.38 8.58 -5.18
CA SER A 193 5.64 7.62 -6.26
C SER A 193 6.26 8.24 -7.53
N THR A 194 6.22 9.57 -7.65
CA THR A 194 6.74 10.30 -8.83
C THR A 194 8.03 11.08 -8.57
N ASN A 195 8.46 11.22 -7.32
CA ASN A 195 9.63 12.05 -6.97
C ASN A 195 10.67 11.32 -6.11
N SER A 196 10.43 10.06 -5.78
CA SER A 196 11.30 9.22 -4.98
C SER A 196 11.36 7.84 -5.64
N ASN A 197 12.54 7.20 -5.61
CA ASN A 197 12.70 5.90 -6.26
C ASN A 197 12.33 4.74 -5.34
N ASN A 198 12.47 4.91 -4.02
CA ASN A 198 12.33 3.80 -3.07
C ASN A 198 11.46 4.16 -1.85
N ASN A 199 11.20 5.44 -1.58
CA ASN A 199 10.45 5.87 -0.39
C ASN A 199 8.95 5.56 -0.47
N VAL A 200 8.40 5.39 -1.67
CA VAL A 200 7.00 5.08 -1.88
C VAL A 200 6.94 3.95 -2.87
N ILE A 201 6.48 2.78 -2.43
CA ILE A 201 6.34 1.62 -3.29
C ILE A 201 4.89 1.15 -3.31
N ALA A 202 4.46 0.64 -4.46
CA ALA A 202 3.18 -0.05 -4.61
C ALA A 202 3.43 -1.53 -4.83
N LEU A 203 2.77 -2.37 -4.03
CA LEU A 203 2.85 -3.83 -4.11
C LEU A 203 1.43 -4.39 -4.33
N LYS A 204 1.36 -5.48 -5.09
CA LYS A 204 0.15 -6.28 -5.25
C LYS A 204 0.26 -7.57 -4.44
N ASP A 205 -0.86 -8.28 -4.36
CA ASP A 205 -0.91 -9.63 -3.78
C ASP A 205 0.18 -10.55 -4.38
N GLY A 206 0.87 -11.27 -3.48
CA GLY A 206 1.98 -12.17 -3.80
C GLY A 206 3.33 -11.50 -4.09
N ASP A 207 3.42 -10.17 -4.10
CA ASP A 207 4.72 -9.50 -4.17
C ASP A 207 5.48 -9.68 -2.84
N LEU A 208 6.80 -9.90 -2.92
CA LEU A 208 7.65 -9.92 -1.72
C LEU A 208 7.74 -8.51 -1.14
N THR A 209 7.47 -8.36 0.15
CA THR A 209 7.78 -7.09 0.83
C THR A 209 9.29 -6.85 0.78
N PRO A 210 9.78 -5.63 0.47
CA PRO A 210 11.21 -5.38 0.48
C PRO A 210 11.78 -5.82 1.82
N ASP A 211 12.90 -6.53 1.78
CA ASP A 211 13.52 -7.10 2.97
C ASP A 211 13.93 -5.99 3.94
N VAL A 212 13.02 -5.67 4.86
CA VAL A 212 13.20 -4.75 5.99
C VAL A 212 14.04 -5.39 7.10
N SER A 213 14.65 -6.57 6.87
CA SER A 213 15.31 -7.38 7.91
C SER A 213 16.81 -7.67 7.67
N ALA A 214 17.38 -7.39 6.50
CA ALA A 214 18.78 -7.78 6.19
C ALA A 214 19.89 -6.86 6.74
N LEU A 215 19.58 -5.81 7.52
CA LEU A 215 20.57 -5.06 8.28
C LEU A 215 20.19 -5.05 9.77
N TYR A 216 20.65 -6.08 10.47
CA TYR A 216 20.70 -6.19 11.95
C TYR A 216 19.42 -6.63 12.68
N GLY A 217 18.75 -7.68 12.22
CA GLY A 217 17.91 -8.52 13.10
C GLY A 217 16.82 -7.79 13.88
N GLN A 218 16.20 -6.78 13.26
CA GLN A 218 15.11 -6.04 13.87
C GLN A 218 13.77 -6.76 13.66
N GLN A 219 13.10 -7.09 14.77
CA GLN A 219 11.66 -7.30 14.89
C GLN A 219 10.96 -5.95 14.65
N THR A 220 9.83 -5.78 13.97
CA THR A 220 8.79 -6.65 13.40
C THR A 220 8.07 -5.76 12.38
N VAL A 221 7.48 -6.34 11.33
CA VAL A 221 6.34 -5.73 10.65
C VAL A 221 5.41 -5.13 11.71
N GLU A 222 5.18 -3.82 11.69
CA GLU A 222 4.31 -3.13 12.65
C GLU A 222 2.97 -3.87 12.71
N ASP A 223 2.36 -3.94 13.90
CA ASP A 223 1.22 -4.83 14.13
C ASP A 223 0.04 -4.59 13.16
N PHE A 224 -0.06 -3.38 12.60
CA PHE A 224 -1.08 -3.03 11.61
C PHE A 224 -0.86 -3.63 10.21
N LEU A 225 0.36 -4.06 9.87
CA LEU A 225 0.68 -4.71 8.60
C LEU A 225 0.51 -6.23 8.63
N ARG A 226 0.50 -6.85 9.83
CA ARG A 226 0.33 -8.30 10.00
C ARG A 226 -0.88 -8.91 9.26
N PRO A 227 -2.04 -8.23 9.13
CA PRO A 227 -3.16 -8.77 8.37
C PRO A 227 -2.97 -8.75 6.85
N TYR A 228 -1.88 -8.17 6.35
CA TYR A 228 -1.63 -7.89 4.93
C TYR A 228 -0.30 -8.48 4.43
N VAL A 229 0.39 -9.23 5.28
CA VAL A 229 1.67 -9.88 4.99
C VAL A 229 1.62 -11.29 5.58
N ASP A 230 1.98 -12.30 4.79
CA ASP A 230 2.01 -13.69 5.25
C ASP A 230 3.23 -14.01 6.12
N GLU A 231 3.31 -15.26 6.59
CA GLU A 231 4.40 -15.72 7.45
C GLU A 231 5.76 -15.73 6.76
N ASP A 232 5.78 -15.74 5.41
CA ASP A 232 6.98 -15.77 4.57
C ASP A 232 7.40 -14.37 4.09
N GLY A 233 6.65 -13.31 4.44
CA GLY A 233 6.95 -11.92 4.11
C GLY A 233 6.39 -11.44 2.76
N TYR A 234 5.47 -12.20 2.16
CA TYR A 234 4.77 -11.78 0.94
C TYR A 234 3.51 -11.01 1.29
N VAL A 235 3.14 -10.05 0.43
CA VAL A 235 1.90 -9.32 0.54
C VAL A 235 0.72 -10.28 0.36
N ASP A 236 -0.19 -10.32 1.34
CA ASP A 236 -1.43 -11.11 1.35
C ASP A 236 -2.62 -10.15 1.41
N ILE A 237 -3.15 -9.76 0.25
CA ILE A 237 -4.24 -8.77 0.14
C ILE A 237 -5.30 -9.23 -0.87
N GLY A 238 -6.43 -8.52 -0.93
CA GLY A 238 -7.47 -8.86 -1.89
C GLY A 238 -6.94 -8.82 -3.34
N PRO A 239 -7.48 -9.65 -4.25
CA PRO A 239 -6.98 -9.76 -5.62
C PRO A 239 -7.12 -8.46 -6.42
N MET A 240 -7.94 -7.52 -5.96
CA MET A 240 -8.16 -6.21 -6.58
C MET A 240 -7.57 -5.05 -5.76
N ASP A 241 -6.73 -5.37 -4.78
CA ASP A 241 -6.07 -4.41 -3.91
C ASP A 241 -4.63 -4.15 -4.35
N VAL A 242 -4.15 -2.94 -4.02
CA VAL A 242 -2.75 -2.53 -4.07
C VAL A 242 -2.42 -1.95 -2.71
N ILE A 243 -1.34 -2.42 -2.08
CA ILE A 243 -0.82 -1.83 -0.85
C ILE A 243 0.32 -0.87 -1.18
N TYR A 244 0.30 0.31 -0.57
CA TYR A 244 1.41 1.26 -0.64
C TYR A 244 2.16 1.24 0.68
N LEU A 245 3.47 1.02 0.60
CA LEU A 245 4.39 1.14 1.73
C LEU A 245 5.21 2.41 1.53
N VAL A 246 5.29 3.23 2.58
CA VAL A 246 5.87 4.58 2.49
C VAL A 246 6.82 4.81 3.65
N GLU A 247 8.04 5.19 3.31
CA GLU A 247 9.10 5.67 4.20
C GLU A 247 9.18 7.20 4.10
N LEU A 248 9.03 7.89 5.23
CA LEU A 248 9.02 9.35 5.31
C LEU A 248 10.20 9.91 6.08
N THR A 249 10.86 9.10 6.91
CA THR A 249 11.89 9.55 7.85
C THR A 249 13.31 9.36 7.31
N HIS A 250 13.54 8.35 6.48
CA HIS A 250 14.86 8.02 5.92
C HIS A 250 14.87 8.00 4.39
N THR A 251 16.05 8.16 3.77
CA THR A 251 16.24 8.02 2.31
C THR A 251 17.31 7.00 1.95
N ASN A 252 18.16 6.64 2.92
CA ASN A 252 19.16 5.60 2.76
C ASN A 252 18.53 4.24 3.13
N MET A 253 18.40 3.34 2.15
CA MET A 253 17.83 2.00 2.36
C MET A 253 18.67 1.10 3.26
N ASN A 254 19.92 1.49 3.56
CA ASN A 254 20.78 0.77 4.49
C ASN A 254 20.65 1.29 5.93
N ASP A 255 19.82 2.31 6.16
CA ASP A 255 19.51 2.76 7.50
C ASP A 255 18.53 1.78 8.15
N GLY A 256 18.78 1.40 9.40
CA GLY A 256 17.87 0.51 10.14
C GLY A 256 16.50 1.15 10.39
N GLY A 257 16.38 2.47 10.25
CA GLY A 257 15.08 3.16 10.28
C GLY A 257 14.37 3.24 8.93
N PHE A 258 14.96 2.76 7.83
CA PHE A 258 14.27 2.67 6.54
C PHE A 258 13.48 1.36 6.50
N ASP A 259 12.21 1.42 6.88
CA ASP A 259 11.35 0.23 7.02
C ASP A 259 10.09 0.27 6.14
N LEU A 260 9.80 1.40 5.49
CA LEU A 260 8.61 1.59 4.63
C LEU A 260 7.27 1.50 5.38
N GLN A 261 7.25 1.73 6.69
CA GLN A 261 6.05 1.59 7.52
C GLN A 261 5.54 2.92 8.10
N ASP A 262 6.20 4.04 7.80
CA ASP A 262 5.81 5.38 8.25
C ASP A 262 4.39 5.78 7.81
N LEU A 263 3.95 5.33 6.63
CA LEU A 263 2.58 5.47 6.14
C LEU A 263 2.24 4.26 5.25
N VAL A 264 1.08 3.65 5.50
CA VAL A 264 0.61 2.50 4.71
C VAL A 264 -0.81 2.74 4.22
N LEU A 265 -1.04 2.50 2.92
CA LEU A 265 -2.35 2.64 2.28
C LEU A 265 -2.80 1.31 1.70
N LEU A 266 -4.08 0.99 1.85
CA LEU A 266 -4.73 -0.07 1.07
C LEU A 266 -5.66 0.57 0.04
N VAL A 267 -5.39 0.30 -1.24
CA VAL A 267 -6.14 0.84 -2.37
C VAL A 267 -6.89 -0.29 -3.06
N THR A 268 -8.22 -0.28 -2.92
CA THR A 268 -9.11 -1.27 -3.54
C THR A 268 -9.69 -0.72 -4.84
N PHE A 269 -9.64 -1.53 -5.89
CA PHE A 269 -10.33 -1.27 -7.15
C PHE A 269 -11.59 -2.15 -7.29
N GLU A 270 -12.67 -1.57 -7.75
CA GLU A 270 -13.91 -2.30 -8.07
C GLU A 270 -14.52 -1.77 -9.36
N GLU A 271 -15.40 -2.55 -9.99
CA GLU A 271 -16.20 -2.03 -11.10
C GLU A 271 -17.10 -0.88 -10.61
N PRO A 272 -17.36 0.15 -11.44
CA PRO A 272 -18.13 1.33 -11.07
C PRO A 272 -19.55 1.10 -10.53
#